data_AF-A0AAD7PUJ9-F1
#
_entry.id   AF-A0AAD7PUJ9-F1
#
_cell.length_a   1.000
_cell.length_b   1.000
_cell.length_c   1.000
_cell.angle_alpha   90.00
_cell.angle_beta   90.00
_cell.angle_gamma   90.00
#
_symmetry.space_group_name_H-M   'P 1'
#
loop_
_entity.id
_entity.type
_entity.pdbx_description
1 polymer ?
#
loop_
_entity_poly.entity_id
_entity_poly.type
_entity_poly.pdbx_seq_one_letter_code
_entity_poly.pdbx_strand_id
1 'polypeptide(L)'
;MKAKRLPRWRFLQRSSLSEEMAKKRDEVWELIEDCQFPTGLLVYRQAEPASTVSNVPEIKGFPTLQNSLEKILGLLKNNNIKTILVFGIMGVGKTTILQNLNNHVEVAKLFDIVIFLRVSAAHNDDKLQEAIANRLMLDTEGVNDLGVVARMIHTELENKKYLLILDGDMEYINLDLLVIPSSNDGSKIVIGN
;
A
#
# COMPACT_ATOMS: atom_id res chain seq x y z
N MET A 1 -51.92 24.77 -38.74
CA MET A 1 -50.91 24.18 -37.82
C MET A 1 -50.28 22.98 -38.52
N LYS A 2 -48.96 22.98 -38.77
CA LYS A 2 -48.23 21.84 -39.40
C LYS A 2 -47.25 21.26 -38.37
N ALA A 3 -47.36 19.98 -38.06
CA ALA A 3 -46.42 19.25 -37.22
C ALA A 3 -45.13 18.93 -38.00
N LYS A 4 -43.98 19.32 -37.46
CA LYS A 4 -42.65 19.01 -38.03
C LYS A 4 -42.25 17.58 -37.64
N ARG A 5 -41.99 16.72 -38.63
CA ARG A 5 -41.36 15.41 -38.45
C ARG A 5 -39.86 15.59 -38.15
N LEU A 6 -39.38 14.96 -37.06
CA LEU A 6 -37.95 14.93 -36.71
C LEU A 6 -37.19 13.89 -37.56
N PRO A 7 -35.90 14.12 -37.89
CA PRO A 7 -35.12 13.24 -38.75
C PRO A 7 -34.69 11.96 -38.02
N ARG A 8 -34.74 10.84 -38.76
CA ARG A 8 -34.58 9.46 -38.29
C ARG A 8 -33.13 9.00 -38.07
N TRP A 9 -32.19 9.93 -37.86
CA TRP A 9 -30.75 9.64 -37.86
C TRP A 9 -30.14 9.92 -36.50
N ARG A 10 -30.26 8.95 -35.58
CA ARG A 10 -29.42 8.79 -34.38
C ARG A 10 -29.67 7.52 -33.55
N PHE A 11 -30.54 6.62 -33.99
CA PHE A 11 -30.93 5.44 -33.21
C PHE A 11 -30.07 4.18 -33.42
N LEU A 12 -29.23 4.12 -34.47
CA LEU A 12 -28.47 2.91 -34.79
C LEU A 12 -27.13 2.78 -34.06
N GLN A 13 -26.55 3.89 -33.57
CA GLN A 13 -25.22 3.86 -32.96
C GLN A 13 -25.23 3.29 -31.53
N ARG A 14 -26.40 3.29 -30.86
CA ARG A 14 -26.55 2.72 -29.51
C ARG A 14 -26.82 1.23 -29.52
N SER A 15 -27.53 0.70 -30.53
CA SER A 15 -27.84 -0.72 -30.63
C SER A 15 -26.60 -1.56 -30.93
N SER A 16 -25.69 -1.04 -31.78
CA SER A 16 -24.44 -1.74 -32.11
C SER A 16 -23.51 -1.83 -30.89
N LEU A 17 -23.44 -0.78 -30.07
CA LEU A 17 -22.68 -0.80 -28.82
C LEU A 17 -23.25 -1.80 -27.82
N SER A 18 -24.57 -1.89 -27.67
CA SER A 18 -25.19 -2.89 -26.79
C SER A 18 -24.98 -4.32 -27.29
N GLU A 19 -24.99 -4.54 -28.60
CA GLU A 19 -24.71 -5.85 -29.21
C GLU A 19 -23.24 -6.25 -29.04
N GLU A 20 -22.29 -5.33 -29.23
CA GLU A 20 -20.88 -5.59 -28.97
C GLU A 20 -20.59 -5.84 -27.48
N MET A 21 -21.24 -5.09 -26.58
CA MET A 21 -21.14 -5.32 -25.14
C MET A 21 -21.74 -6.66 -24.72
N ALA A 22 -22.83 -7.10 -25.36
CA ALA A 22 -23.41 -8.43 -25.13
C ALA A 22 -22.45 -9.52 -25.61
N LYS A 23 -21.91 -9.40 -26.83
CA LYS A 23 -20.91 -10.36 -27.35
C LYS A 23 -19.67 -10.46 -26.49
N LYS A 24 -19.09 -9.33 -26.08
CA LYS A 24 -17.93 -9.34 -25.17
C LYS A 24 -18.26 -9.92 -23.80
N ARG A 25 -19.49 -9.76 -23.32
CA ARG A 25 -19.94 -10.38 -22.07
C ARG A 25 -20.03 -11.90 -22.23
N ASP A 26 -20.56 -12.38 -23.34
CA ASP A 26 -20.70 -13.80 -23.63
C ASP A 26 -19.31 -14.45 -23.82
N GLU A 27 -18.37 -13.78 -24.51
CA GLU A 27 -16.97 -14.21 -24.62
C GLU A 27 -16.28 -14.32 -23.25
N VAL A 28 -16.47 -13.33 -22.37
CA VAL A 28 -15.94 -13.39 -21.00
C VAL A 28 -16.59 -14.51 -20.19
N TRP A 29 -17.88 -14.80 -20.42
CA TRP A 29 -18.59 -15.87 -19.74
C TRP A 29 -18.11 -17.26 -20.18
N GLU A 30 -17.92 -17.48 -21.49
CA GLU A 30 -17.33 -18.71 -22.03
C GLU A 30 -15.92 -18.94 -21.49
N LEU A 31 -15.08 -17.89 -21.43
CA LEU A 31 -13.73 -18.01 -20.84
C LEU A 31 -13.77 -18.37 -19.35
N ILE A 32 -14.77 -17.92 -18.59
CA ILE A 32 -14.94 -18.27 -17.18
C ILE A 32 -15.41 -19.73 -17.02
N GLU A 33 -16.26 -20.22 -17.92
CA GLU A 33 -16.74 -21.61 -17.92
C GLU A 33 -15.66 -22.61 -18.38
N ASP A 34 -14.84 -22.25 -19.37
CA ASP A 34 -13.71 -23.06 -19.86
C ASP A 34 -12.55 -23.11 -18.86
N CYS A 35 -12.50 -22.16 -17.93
CA CYS A 35 -11.56 -22.21 -16.82
C CYS A 35 -11.99 -23.30 -15.83
N GLN A 36 -11.24 -24.40 -15.75
CA GLN A 36 -11.28 -25.35 -14.63
C GLN A 36 -10.71 -24.69 -13.36
N PHE A 37 -11.37 -23.66 -12.85
CA PHE A 37 -11.20 -23.28 -11.46
C PHE A 37 -11.77 -24.43 -10.63
N PRO A 38 -10.98 -25.10 -9.78
CA PRO A 38 -11.55 -26.00 -8.79
C PRO A 38 -12.62 -25.21 -8.04
N THR A 39 -13.87 -25.66 -8.14
CA THR A 39 -14.99 -25.06 -7.44
C THR A 39 -14.73 -25.18 -5.94
N GLY A 40 -14.16 -24.13 -5.34
CA GLY A 40 -13.88 -24.10 -3.91
C GLY A 40 -12.57 -23.41 -3.59
N LEU A 41 -12.69 -22.16 -3.13
CA LEU A 41 -11.67 -21.42 -2.40
C LEU A 41 -10.57 -20.74 -3.27
N LEU A 42 -10.94 -19.63 -3.90
CA LEU A 42 -9.98 -18.53 -4.10
C LEU A 42 -9.63 -17.97 -2.71
N VAL A 43 -8.66 -18.58 -2.03
CA VAL A 43 -7.99 -17.92 -0.91
C VAL A 43 -7.14 -16.82 -1.54
N TYR A 44 -7.71 -15.62 -1.67
CA TYR A 44 -6.87 -14.43 -1.79
C TYR A 44 -5.98 -14.43 -0.55
N ARG A 45 -4.71 -14.80 -0.71
CA ARG A 45 -3.72 -14.72 0.37
C ARG A 45 -3.61 -13.24 0.70
N GLN A 46 -4.28 -12.82 1.78
CA GLN A 46 -4.12 -11.46 2.27
C GLN A 46 -2.75 -11.35 2.92
N ALA A 47 -2.06 -10.25 2.64
CA ALA A 47 -0.79 -9.97 3.26
C ALA A 47 -0.99 -9.86 4.78
N GLU A 48 -0.13 -10.52 5.56
CA GLU A 48 -0.20 -10.40 7.02
C GLU A 48 -0.02 -8.93 7.44
N PRO A 49 -0.59 -8.52 8.59
CA PRO A 49 -0.52 -7.13 9.04
C PRO A 49 0.90 -6.61 9.16
N ALA A 50 1.87 -7.41 9.60
CA ALA A 50 3.28 -7.02 9.66
C ALA A 50 4.19 -8.15 9.18
N SER A 51 5.13 -7.82 8.29
CA SER A 51 6.24 -8.72 7.95
C SER A 51 7.33 -8.58 9.01
N THR A 52 7.57 -9.61 9.81
CA THR A 52 8.58 -9.54 10.89
C THR A 52 9.98 -9.35 10.33
N VAL A 53 10.72 -8.38 10.88
CA VAL A 53 12.16 -8.26 10.64
C VAL A 53 12.88 -9.36 11.44
N SER A 54 13.79 -10.10 10.81
CA SER A 54 14.57 -11.14 11.48
C SER A 54 15.75 -10.54 12.27
N ASN A 55 16.23 -11.29 13.28
CA ASN A 55 17.41 -10.93 14.09
C ASN A 55 17.34 -9.53 14.75
N VAL A 56 16.16 -9.11 15.16
CA VAL A 56 15.97 -7.81 15.85
C VAL A 56 16.56 -7.89 17.26
N PRO A 57 17.45 -6.94 17.65
CA PRO A 57 17.99 -6.91 19.00
C PRO A 57 16.90 -6.70 20.05
N GLU A 58 16.94 -7.49 21.12
CA GLU A 58 16.00 -7.35 22.24
C GLU A 58 16.33 -6.10 23.07
N ILE A 59 15.32 -5.26 23.29
CA ILE A 59 15.50 -3.99 24.01
C ILE A 59 15.17 -4.06 25.51
N LYS A 60 14.84 -5.24 26.07
CA LYS A 60 14.40 -5.37 27.48
C LYS A 60 15.43 -4.89 28.51
N GLY A 61 16.71 -4.91 28.17
CA GLY A 61 17.80 -4.39 29.01
C GLY A 61 18.07 -2.90 28.84
N PHE A 62 17.33 -2.19 27.99
CA PHE A 62 17.61 -0.80 27.60
C PHE A 62 16.38 0.09 27.85
N PRO A 63 16.19 0.61 29.08
CA PRO A 63 15.00 1.40 29.44
C PRO A 63 14.77 2.62 28.54
N THR A 64 15.83 3.25 28.05
CA THR A 64 15.73 4.40 27.13
C THR A 64 15.10 4.03 25.79
N LEU A 65 15.46 2.86 25.23
CA LEU A 65 14.88 2.35 23.99
C LEU A 65 13.43 1.90 24.20
N GLN A 66 13.13 1.25 25.34
CA GLN A 66 11.77 0.85 25.70
C GLN A 66 10.84 2.05 25.85
N ASN A 67 11.24 3.05 26.63
CA ASN A 67 10.47 4.27 26.82
C ASN A 67 10.22 4.99 25.48
N SER A 68 11.21 4.97 24.57
CA SER A 68 11.06 5.57 23.24
C SER A 68 10.06 4.79 22.38
N LEU A 69 10.12 3.45 22.41
CA LEU A 69 9.16 2.59 21.73
C LEU A 69 7.74 2.80 22.25
N GLU A 70 7.55 2.80 23.57
CA GLU A 70 6.25 3.03 24.22
C GLU A 70 5.68 4.40 23.87
N LYS A 71 6.52 5.44 23.84
CA LYS A 71 6.13 6.77 23.39
C LYS A 71 5.63 6.74 21.94
N ILE A 72 6.34 6.08 21.04
CA ILE A 72 5.90 5.95 19.64
C ILE A 72 4.57 5.19 19.55
N LEU A 73 4.41 4.07 20.28
CA LEU A 73 3.15 3.33 20.33
C LEU A 73 1.97 4.20 20.83
N GLY A 74 2.21 5.05 21.82
CA GLY A 74 1.22 6.04 22.29
C GLY A 74 0.84 7.05 21.20
N LEU A 75 1.82 7.56 20.45
CA LEU A 75 1.57 8.49 19.35
C LEU A 75 0.82 7.83 18.18
N LEU A 76 1.09 6.55 17.89
CA LEU A 76 0.37 5.80 16.84
C LEU A 76 -1.13 5.66 17.12
N LYS A 77 -1.53 5.65 18.40
CA LYS A 77 -2.94 5.60 18.83
C LYS A 77 -3.65 6.97 18.73
N ASN A 78 -2.91 8.06 18.55
CA ASN A 78 -3.48 9.40 18.47
C ASN A 78 -3.89 9.74 17.03
N ASN A 79 -5.19 9.84 16.76
CA ASN A 79 -5.74 10.11 15.42
C ASN A 79 -5.30 11.46 14.84
N ASN A 80 -4.92 12.44 15.67
CA ASN A 80 -4.50 13.76 15.21
C ASN A 80 -3.05 13.79 14.67
N ILE A 81 -2.27 12.74 14.89
CA ILE A 81 -0.87 12.65 14.47
C ILE A 81 -0.80 11.85 13.19
N LYS A 82 -0.31 12.41 12.08
CA LYS A 82 -0.15 11.65 10.82
C LYS A 82 1.26 11.09 10.64
N THR A 83 2.25 11.86 11.06
CA THR A 83 3.68 11.56 10.86
C THR A 83 4.44 11.68 12.17
N ILE A 84 5.36 10.75 12.40
CA ILE A 84 6.25 10.72 13.57
C ILE A 84 7.70 10.72 13.06
N LEU A 85 8.49 11.71 13.49
CA LEU A 85 9.92 11.76 13.22
C LEU A 85 10.71 11.29 14.44
N VAL A 86 11.52 10.26 14.24
CA VAL A 86 12.49 9.73 15.22
C VAL A 86 13.86 10.22 14.80
N PHE A 87 14.38 11.22 15.52
CA PHE A 87 15.67 11.84 15.25
C PHE A 87 16.62 11.70 16.46
N GLY A 88 17.93 11.75 16.21
CA GLY A 88 18.93 11.70 17.26
C GLY A 88 20.34 11.48 16.75
N ILE A 89 21.31 11.46 17.66
CA ILE A 89 22.72 11.25 17.31
C ILE A 89 22.90 9.84 16.72
N MET A 90 23.89 9.68 15.84
CA MET A 90 24.31 8.39 15.32
C MET A 90 24.62 7.41 16.46
N GLY A 91 24.21 6.15 16.31
CA GLY A 91 24.45 5.09 17.31
C GLY A 91 23.49 5.06 18.50
N VAL A 92 22.52 5.98 18.60
CA VAL A 92 21.55 6.01 19.72
C VAL A 92 20.49 4.88 19.66
N GLY A 93 20.45 4.11 18.57
CA GLY A 93 19.56 2.94 18.45
C GLY A 93 18.21 3.20 17.74
N LYS A 94 18.10 4.23 16.89
CA LYS A 94 16.86 4.56 16.14
C LYS A 94 16.38 3.39 15.28
N THR A 95 17.27 2.82 14.46
CA THR A 95 17.00 1.63 13.66
C THR A 95 16.52 0.47 14.53
N THR A 96 17.15 0.25 15.68
CA THR A 96 16.71 -0.79 16.64
C THR A 96 15.30 -0.54 17.16
N ILE A 97 14.94 0.70 17.46
CA ILE A 97 13.59 1.08 17.88
C ILE A 97 12.57 0.81 16.76
N LEU A 98 12.86 1.23 15.52
CA LEU A 98 11.95 1.05 14.39
C LEU A 98 11.74 -0.43 14.03
N GLN A 99 12.78 -1.26 14.13
CA GLN A 99 12.67 -2.70 13.95
C GLN A 99 11.81 -3.35 15.04
N ASN A 100 12.00 -2.95 16.30
CA ASN A 100 11.16 -3.42 17.40
C ASN A 100 9.71 -2.93 17.26
N LEU A 101 9.50 -1.72 16.75
CA LEU A 101 8.17 -1.18 16.44
C LEU A 101 7.45 -2.03 15.39
N ASN A 102 8.10 -2.34 14.26
CA ASN A 102 7.53 -3.19 13.22
C ASN A 102 7.08 -4.55 13.76
N ASN A 103 7.90 -5.16 14.63
CA ASN A 103 7.63 -6.47 15.20
C ASN A 103 6.70 -6.42 16.42
N HIS A 104 6.26 -5.24 16.86
CA HIS A 104 5.48 -5.10 18.08
C HIS A 104 4.05 -5.60 17.88
N VAL A 105 3.56 -6.42 18.81
CA VAL A 105 2.23 -7.05 18.72
C VAL A 105 1.09 -6.03 18.69
N GLU A 106 1.26 -4.86 19.28
CA GLU A 106 0.24 -3.80 19.20
C GLU A 106 0.16 -3.17 17.80
N VAL A 107 1.29 -3.08 17.09
CA VAL A 107 1.32 -2.47 15.75
C VAL A 107 0.51 -3.33 14.78
N ALA A 108 0.68 -4.65 14.83
CA ALA A 108 -0.12 -5.59 14.04
C ALA A 108 -1.62 -5.57 14.36
N LYS A 109 -2.03 -5.03 15.52
CA LYS A 109 -3.45 -4.85 15.89
C LYS A 109 -4.02 -3.50 15.46
N LEU A 110 -3.16 -2.49 15.28
CA LEU A 110 -3.57 -1.12 15.00
C LEU A 110 -3.72 -0.84 13.50
N PHE A 111 -3.05 -1.61 12.65
CA PHE A 111 -2.95 -1.37 11.21
C PHE A 111 -3.27 -2.65 10.45
N ASP A 112 -3.96 -2.50 9.32
CA ASP A 112 -4.23 -3.59 8.38
C ASP A 112 -2.95 -4.04 7.68
N ILE A 113 -2.01 -3.11 7.49
CA ILE A 113 -0.72 -3.39 6.89
C ILE A 113 0.39 -2.47 7.40
N VAL A 114 1.56 -3.06 7.67
CA VAL A 114 2.79 -2.39 8.09
C VAL A 114 3.82 -2.63 7.01
N ILE A 115 4.38 -1.54 6.50
CA ILE A 115 5.36 -1.51 5.44
C ILE A 115 6.63 -0.93 6.03
N PHE A 116 7.66 -1.75 6.18
CA PHE A 116 8.97 -1.34 6.69
C PHE A 116 9.95 -1.26 5.53
N LEU A 117 10.47 -0.07 5.25
CA LEU A 117 11.43 0.17 4.18
C LEU A 117 12.73 0.71 4.78
N ARG A 118 13.85 0.10 4.37
CA ARG A 118 15.17 0.69 4.59
C ARG A 118 15.50 1.60 3.43
N VAL A 119 15.93 2.80 3.77
CA VAL A 119 16.30 3.83 2.82
C VAL A 119 17.81 3.99 2.83
N SER A 120 18.41 3.98 1.65
CA SER A 120 19.82 4.31 1.50
C SER A 120 20.07 4.96 0.15
N ALA A 121 21.23 5.58 -0.03
CA ALA A 121 21.64 6.21 -1.30
C ALA A 121 21.58 5.28 -2.53
N ALA A 122 21.52 3.95 -2.33
CA ALA A 122 21.41 2.95 -3.40
C ALA A 122 19.97 2.59 -3.81
N HIS A 123 18.97 3.13 -3.10
CA HIS A 123 17.55 2.94 -3.41
C HIS A 123 17.09 4.08 -4.31
N ASN A 124 16.73 3.76 -5.55
CA ASN A 124 15.95 4.63 -6.41
C ASN A 124 14.44 4.39 -6.16
N ASP A 125 13.60 5.29 -6.65
CA ASP A 125 12.14 5.23 -6.47
C ASP A 125 11.57 3.88 -6.94
N ASP A 126 12.12 3.31 -8.01
CA ASP A 126 11.74 2.01 -8.57
C ASP A 126 11.80 0.88 -7.55
N LYS A 127 12.92 0.77 -6.82
CA LYS A 127 13.11 -0.28 -5.81
C LYS A 127 12.18 -0.10 -4.62
N LEU A 128 11.82 1.15 -4.29
CA LEU A 128 10.89 1.42 -3.20
C LEU A 128 9.47 1.04 -3.60
N GLN A 129 9.04 1.42 -4.80
CA GLN A 129 7.73 1.01 -5.33
C GLN A 129 7.65 -0.52 -5.46
N GLU A 130 8.69 -1.17 -5.96
CA GLU A 130 8.78 -2.64 -6.02
C GLU A 130 8.67 -3.27 -4.63
N ALA A 131 9.40 -2.76 -3.63
CA ALA A 131 9.32 -3.26 -2.25
C ALA A 131 7.92 -3.09 -1.65
N ILE A 132 7.26 -1.97 -1.91
CA ILE A 132 5.89 -1.71 -1.46
C ILE A 132 4.89 -2.62 -2.18
N ALA A 133 4.99 -2.74 -3.51
CA ALA A 133 4.12 -3.59 -4.32
C ALA A 133 4.22 -5.06 -3.89
N ASN A 134 5.44 -5.56 -3.69
CA ASN A 134 5.69 -6.89 -3.17
C ASN A 134 5.08 -7.09 -1.77
N ARG A 135 5.21 -6.09 -0.89
CA ARG A 135 4.63 -6.14 0.47
C ARG A 135 3.10 -6.16 0.45
N LEU A 136 2.50 -5.50 -0.53
CA LEU A 136 1.06 -5.47 -0.79
C LEU A 136 0.57 -6.68 -1.58
N MET A 137 1.48 -7.56 -2.04
CA MET A 137 1.19 -8.70 -2.92
C MET A 137 0.51 -8.27 -4.23
N LEU A 138 0.92 -7.12 -4.77
CA LEU A 138 0.46 -6.65 -6.07
C LEU A 138 1.18 -7.40 -7.19
N ASP A 139 0.42 -7.84 -8.19
CA ASP A 139 0.98 -8.39 -9.41
C ASP A 139 1.41 -7.26 -10.34
N THR A 140 2.72 -7.01 -10.38
CA THR A 140 3.34 -6.01 -11.26
C THR A 140 4.12 -6.66 -12.41
N GLU A 141 3.89 -7.96 -12.69
CA GLU A 141 4.61 -8.66 -13.76
C GLU A 141 4.33 -8.02 -15.13
N GLY A 142 5.39 -7.69 -15.86
CA GLY A 142 5.29 -7.02 -17.17
C GLY A 142 4.95 -5.52 -17.12
N VAL A 143 4.80 -4.92 -15.92
CA VAL A 143 4.58 -3.48 -15.76
C VAL A 143 5.93 -2.76 -15.63
N ASN A 144 6.37 -2.10 -16.69
CA ASN A 144 7.62 -1.32 -16.70
C ASN A 144 7.44 0.17 -16.39
N ASP A 145 6.19 0.62 -16.21
CA ASP A 145 5.85 2.02 -15.94
C ASP A 145 5.66 2.24 -14.44
N LEU A 146 6.57 3.01 -13.84
CA LEU A 146 6.54 3.37 -12.42
C LEU A 146 5.29 4.13 -12.01
N GLY A 147 4.74 4.97 -12.89
CA GLY A 147 3.49 5.68 -12.64
C GLY A 147 2.30 4.73 -12.54
N VAL A 148 2.31 3.63 -13.30
CA VAL A 148 1.28 2.57 -13.19
C VAL A 148 1.42 1.83 -11.86
N VAL A 149 2.63 1.40 -11.50
CA VAL A 149 2.88 0.71 -10.21
C VAL A 149 2.49 1.60 -9.02
N ALA A 150 2.87 2.89 -9.05
CA ALA A 150 2.51 3.87 -8.04
C ALA A 150 0.99 4.00 -7.87
N ARG A 151 0.23 4.03 -8.97
CA ARG A 151 -1.24 4.08 -8.93
C ARG A 151 -1.86 2.80 -8.35
N MET A 152 -1.27 1.63 -8.64
CA MET A 152 -1.73 0.37 -8.05
C MET A 152 -1.50 0.36 -6.53
N ILE A 153 -0.31 0.77 -6.08
CA ILE A 153 0.01 0.95 -4.66
C ILE A 153 -0.97 1.92 -4.01
N HIS A 154 -1.22 3.06 -4.64
CA HIS A 154 -2.15 4.06 -4.11
C HIS A 154 -3.55 3.49 -3.90
N THR A 155 -4.09 2.83 -4.93
CA THR A 155 -5.44 2.24 -4.91
C THR A 155 -5.58 1.16 -3.84
N GLU A 156 -4.53 0.36 -3.63
CA GLU A 156 -4.52 -0.68 -2.59
C GLU A 156 -4.47 -0.07 -1.19
N LEU A 157 -3.68 0.98 -1.00
CA LEU A 157 -3.56 1.68 0.29
C LEU A 157 -4.77 2.54 0.65
N GLU A 158 -5.52 3.04 -0.34
CA GLU A 158 -6.77 3.78 -0.12
C GLU A 158 -7.84 2.99 0.65
N ASN A 159 -7.75 1.67 0.68
CA ASN A 159 -8.72 0.82 1.37
C ASN A 159 -8.15 0.19 2.66
N LYS A 160 -6.97 0.63 3.10
CA LYS A 160 -6.25 0.06 4.25
C LYS A 160 -5.77 1.13 5.21
N LYS A 161 -5.89 0.84 6.51
CA LYS A 161 -5.20 1.58 7.54
C LYS A 161 -3.77 1.08 7.63
N TYR A 162 -2.83 1.81 7.02
CA TYR A 162 -1.43 1.39 6.92
C TYR A 162 -0.51 2.14 7.88
N LEU A 163 0.59 1.49 8.24
CA LEU A 163 1.76 2.11 8.88
C LEU A 163 2.95 1.98 7.94
N LEU A 164 3.49 3.11 7.50
CA LEU A 164 4.74 3.15 6.75
C LEU A 164 5.89 3.52 7.69
N ILE A 165 6.89 2.65 7.80
CA ILE A 165 8.10 2.87 8.59
C ILE A 165 9.28 3.02 7.63
N LEU A 166 9.94 4.17 7.66
CA LEU A 166 11.09 4.50 6.84
C LEU A 166 12.33 4.60 7.74
N ASP A 167 13.32 3.76 7.51
CA ASP A 167 14.56 3.68 8.30
C ASP A 167 15.77 3.99 7.42
N GLY A 168 16.38 5.16 7.60
CA GLY A 168 17.58 5.57 6.89
C GLY A 168 17.54 7.00 6.35
N ASP A 169 18.50 7.34 5.48
CA ASP A 169 18.71 8.72 5.02
C ASP A 169 17.64 9.16 4.01
N MET A 170 16.71 9.96 4.49
CA MET A 170 15.59 10.48 3.68
C MET A 170 16.00 11.56 2.67
N GLU A 171 17.25 12.02 2.68
CA GLU A 171 17.76 12.99 1.70
C GLU A 171 17.71 12.46 0.24
N TYR A 172 17.53 11.14 0.08
CA TYR A 172 17.53 10.46 -1.21
C TYR A 172 16.13 10.07 -1.72
N ILE A 173 15.04 10.38 -0.99
CA ILE A 173 13.69 9.97 -1.37
C ILE A 173 12.79 11.17 -1.60
N ASN A 174 12.08 11.13 -2.73
CA ASN A 174 10.92 11.98 -2.93
C ASN A 174 9.64 11.22 -2.51
N LEU A 175 9.10 11.56 -1.35
CA LEU A 175 7.86 10.96 -0.84
C LEU A 175 6.65 11.21 -1.76
N ASP A 176 6.69 12.28 -2.56
CA ASP A 176 5.61 12.59 -3.52
C ASP A 176 5.62 11.60 -4.70
N LEU A 177 6.78 10.99 -5.03
CA LEU A 177 6.90 9.98 -6.09
C LEU A 177 6.43 8.59 -5.65
N LEU A 178 6.35 8.34 -4.34
CA LEU A 178 5.76 7.10 -3.83
C LEU A 178 4.24 7.07 -3.99
N VAL A 179 3.60 8.21 -4.37
CA VAL A 179 2.15 8.36 -4.56
C VAL A 179 1.39 7.62 -3.46
N ILE A 180 1.80 7.82 -2.21
CA ILE A 180 1.12 7.23 -1.06
C ILE A 180 -0.10 8.10 -0.78
N PRO A 181 -1.31 7.53 -0.68
CA PRO A 181 -2.52 8.31 -0.44
C PRO A 181 -2.35 9.14 0.83
N SER A 182 -2.78 10.40 0.80
CA SER A 182 -2.74 11.25 1.99
C SER A 182 -3.57 10.56 3.08
N SER A 183 -2.90 10.17 4.17
CA SER A 183 -3.43 9.32 5.25
C SER A 183 -4.96 9.31 5.35
N ASN A 184 -5.60 8.19 5.02
CA ASN A 184 -6.95 7.90 5.49
C ASN A 184 -7.03 8.05 7.02
N ASP A 185 -8.23 8.18 7.57
CA ASP A 185 -8.50 8.32 9.01
C ASP A 185 -7.86 7.17 9.81
N GLY A 186 -6.61 7.35 10.22
CA GLY A 186 -5.85 6.40 11.04
C GLY A 186 -4.52 5.91 10.48
N SER A 187 -4.21 6.07 9.19
CA SER A 187 -2.91 5.67 8.63
C SER A 187 -1.78 6.57 9.13
N LYS A 188 -0.56 6.02 9.29
CA LYS A 188 0.58 6.72 9.90
C LYS A 188 1.87 6.53 9.10
N ILE A 189 2.76 7.50 9.22
CA ILE A 189 4.14 7.40 8.73
C ILE A 189 5.10 7.62 9.90
N VAL A 190 6.10 6.75 10.04
CA VAL A 190 7.20 6.87 11.01
C VAL A 190 8.50 6.93 10.25
N ILE A 191 9.32 7.95 10.53
CA ILE A 191 10.58 8.20 9.84
C ILE A 191 11.70 8.18 10.86
N GLY A 192 12.75 7.38 10.62
CA GLY A 192 13.98 7.39 11.40
C GLY A 192 15.13 7.99 10.62
N ASN A 193 15.73 9.05 11.18
CA ASN A 193 16.92 9.72 10.64
C ASN A 193 18.00 9.82 11.73
#